data_AF-A0A0Q4EMF7-F1
#
_entry.id   AF-A0A0Q4EMF7-F1
#
_cell.length_a   1.000
_cell.length_b   1.000
_cell.length_c   1.000
_cell.angle_alpha   90.00
_cell.angle_beta   90.00
_cell.angle_gamma   90.00
#
_symmetry.space_group_name_H-M   'P 1'
#
loop_
_entity.id
_entity.type
_entity.pdbx_description
1 polymer ?
#
loop_
_entity_poly.entity_id
_entity_poly.type
_entity_poly.pdbx_seq_one_letter_code
_entity_poly.pdbx_strand_id
1 'polypeptide(L)' 'MRYFFHTADGSRDRDMEGTELPDHRAARIEATKFAGACMNDNPNELWETGDFRIEVTDERDTLLFAII' A
#
# COMPACT_ATOMS: atom_id res chain seq x y z
N MET A 1 -0.90 -9.47 -13.64
CA MET A 1 -1.82 -9.59 -12.49
C MET A 1 -2.10 -8.19 -11.97
N ARG A 2 -3.28 -7.93 -11.44
CA ARG A 2 -3.63 -6.61 -10.88
C ARG A 2 -3.49 -6.65 -9.36
N TYR A 3 -2.82 -5.64 -8.81
CA TYR A 3 -2.54 -5.49 -7.39
C TYR A 3 -3.11 -4.17 -6.91
N PHE A 4 -3.67 -4.16 -5.71
CA PHE A 4 -4.26 -2.96 -5.12
C PHE A 4 -3.48 -2.60 -3.85
N PHE A 5 -3.14 -1.32 -3.69
CA PHE A 5 -2.29 -0.84 -2.60
C PHE A 5 -3.14 0.05 -1.69
N HIS A 6 -3.65 -0.51 -0.60
CA HIS A 6 -4.50 0.21 0.34
C HIS A 6 -3.65 0.82 1.47
N THR A 7 -3.84 2.11 1.76
CA THR A 7 -3.30 2.71 2.98
C THR A 7 -4.20 2.37 4.16
N ALA A 8 -3.59 1.96 5.25
CA ALA A 8 -4.23 1.75 6.53
C ALA A 8 -3.53 2.66 7.55
N ASP A 9 -3.75 3.97 7.40
CA ASP A 9 -3.18 5.05 8.22
C ASP A 9 -4.24 5.81 9.05
N GLY A 10 -5.41 5.20 9.22
CA GLY A 10 -6.57 5.80 9.88
C GLY A 10 -7.59 6.38 8.88
N SER A 11 -7.13 6.86 7.73
CA SER A 11 -7.92 7.01 6.51
C SER A 11 -7.96 5.67 5.78
N ARG A 12 -9.14 5.06 5.65
CA ARG A 12 -9.30 3.81 4.88
C ARG A 12 -9.35 4.11 3.37
N ASP A 13 -8.32 4.75 2.85
CA ASP A 13 -8.25 5.07 1.44
C ASP A 13 -7.87 3.82 0.64
N ARG A 14 -8.89 3.24 0.01
CA ARG A 14 -8.74 2.04 -0.81
C ARG A 14 -8.37 2.43 -2.23
N ASP A 15 -7.24 1.94 -2.71
CA ASP A 15 -6.97 1.86 -4.15
C ASP A 15 -8.06 1.02 -4.85
N MET A 16 -8.81 1.64 -5.76
CA MET A 16 -9.88 1.02 -6.54
C MET A 16 -9.49 0.75 -8.00
N GLU A 17 -8.35 1.29 -8.45
CA GLU A 17 -7.90 1.15 -9.83
C GLU A 17 -6.97 -0.06 -9.98
N GLY A 18 -6.06 -0.21 -9.01
CA GLY A 18 -5.03 -1.23 -8.99
C GLY A 18 -3.99 -1.05 -10.11
N THR A 19 -2.82 -1.65 -9.91
CA THR A 19 -1.70 -1.61 -10.87
C THR A 19 -1.44 -2.98 -11.44
N GLU A 20 -1.28 -3.07 -12.77
CA GLU A 20 -0.87 -4.31 -13.43
C GLU A 20 0.63 -4.54 -13.31
N LEU A 21 1.01 -5.64 -12.66
CA LEU A 21 2.41 -6.04 -12.47
C LEU A 21 2.61 -7.52 -12.87
N PRO A 22 3.84 -7.88 -13.29
CA PRO A 22 4.11 -9.21 -13.83
C PRO A 22 4.06 -10.31 -12.76
N ASP A 23 4.48 -10.02 -11.53
CA ASP A 23 4.56 -10.99 -10.44
C ASP A 23 4.51 -10.33 -9.05
N HIS A 24 4.44 -11.15 -8.00
CA HIS A 24 4.40 -10.69 -6.60
C HIS A 24 5.68 -9.96 -6.18
N ARG A 25 6.83 -10.25 -6.81
CA ARG A 25 8.09 -9.59 -6.49
C ARG A 25 8.07 -8.13 -6.97
N ALA A 26 7.56 -7.89 -8.17
CA ALA A 26 7.33 -6.56 -8.70
C ALA A 26 6.34 -5.78 -7.82
N ALA A 27 5.25 -6.42 -7.38
CA ALA A 27 4.29 -5.83 -6.45
C ALA A 27 4.93 -5.38 -5.13
N ARG A 28 5.80 -6.19 -4.53
CA ARG A 28 6.52 -5.80 -3.29
C ARG A 28 7.43 -4.59 -3.49
N ILE A 29 8.15 -4.54 -4.61
CA ILE A 29 9.05 -3.42 -4.91
C ILE A 29 8.22 -2.14 -5.08
N GLU A 30 7.12 -2.21 -5.83
CA GLU A 30 6.25 -1.05 -6.06
C GLU A 30 5.56 -0.59 -4.77
N ALA A 31 5.05 -1.52 -3.95
CA ALA A 31 4.47 -1.22 -2.64
C ALA A 31 5.47 -0.49 -1.72
N THR A 32 6.75 -0.89 -1.75
CA THR A 32 7.79 -0.27 -0.93
C THR A 32 8.08 1.17 -1.38
N LYS A 33 8.13 1.42 -2.70
CA LYS A 33 8.28 2.78 -3.22
C LYS A 33 7.06 3.64 -2.87
N PHE A 34 5.86 3.09 -3.05
CA PHE A 34 4.61 3.76 -2.70
C PHE A 34 4.58 4.14 -1.22
N ALA A 35 4.94 3.20 -0.33
CA ALA A 35 5.06 3.46 1.09
C ALA A 35 6.00 4.65 1.39
N GLY A 36 7.18 4.69 0.76
CA GLY A 36 8.12 5.81 0.91
C GLY A 36 7.57 7.14 0.39
N ALA A 37 6.79 7.13 -0.70
CA ALA A 37 6.13 8.33 -1.22
C ALA A 37 5.08 8.86 -0.24
N CYS A 38 4.21 8.00 0.30
CA CYS A 38 3.23 8.39 1.32
C CYS A 38 3.88 9.00 2.57
N MET A 39 4.96 8.38 3.06
CA MET A 39 5.70 8.91 4.21
C MET A 39 6.32 10.29 3.94
N ASN A 40 6.76 10.53 2.71
CA ASN A 40 7.37 11.81 2.32
C ASN A 40 6.33 12.93 2.16
N ASP A 41 5.10 12.59 1.76
CA ASP A 41 4.03 13.57 1.55
C ASP A 41 3.48 14.10 2.88
N ASN A 42 3.25 13.23 3.88
CA ASN A 42 2.69 13.62 5.19
C ASN A 42 3.47 13.05 6.39
N PRO A 43 4.72 13.47 6.62
CA PRO A 43 5.59 12.89 7.67
C PRO A 43 5.10 13.15 9.10
N ASN A 44 4.35 14.23 9.34
CA ASN A 44 3.81 14.54 10.67
C ASN A 44 2.64 13.63 11.04
N GLU A 45 1.73 13.39 10.10
CA GLU A 45 0.56 12.55 10.29
C GLU A 45 0.97 11.11 10.61
N LEU A 46 1.98 10.60 9.89
CA LEU A 46 2.63 9.33 10.17
C LEU A 46 3.10 9.19 11.62
N TRP A 47 3.74 10.24 12.16
CA TRP A 47 4.28 10.21 13.52
C TRP A 47 3.20 10.33 14.59
N GLU A 48 2.10 11.03 14.29
CA GLU A 48 0.98 11.24 15.21
C GLU A 48 0.03 10.03 15.26
N THR A 49 -0.25 9.37 14.13
CA THR A 49 -1.12 8.17 14.09
C THR A 49 -0.38 6.92 14.56
N GLY A 50 0.93 6.82 14.27
CA GLY A 50 1.78 5.72 14.72
C GLY A 50 1.43 4.35 14.12
N ASP A 51 0.49 4.30 13.17
CA ASP A 51 0.02 3.08 12.51
C ASP A 51 -0.04 3.38 11.01
N PHE A 52 1.08 3.20 10.32
CA PHE A 52 1.14 3.28 8.88
C PHE A 52 1.39 1.90 8.31
N ARG A 53 0.46 1.45 7.48
CA ARG A 53 0.55 0.17 6.81
C ARG A 53 0.06 0.30 5.38
N ILE A 54 0.79 -0.32 4.46
CA ILE A 54 0.30 -0.56 3.10
C ILE A 54 -0.11 -2.01 2.98
N GLU A 55 -1.40 -2.27 2.74
CA GLU A 55 -1.91 -3.59 2.43
C GLU A 55 -1.93 -3.80 0.92
N VAL A 56 -1.37 -4.93 0.48
CA VAL A 56 -1.37 -5.31 -0.94
C VAL A 56 -2.30 -6.48 -1.14
N THR A 57 -3.34 -6.27 -1.95
CA THR A 57 -4.35 -7.29 -2.26
C THR A 57 -4.37 -7.66 -3.74
N ASP A 58 -4.99 -8.78 -4.07
CA ASP A 58 -5.34 -9.17 -5.43
C ASP A 58 -6.73 -8.66 -5.85
N GLU A 59 -7.14 -8.96 -7.08
CA GLU A 59 -8.46 -8.61 -7.64
C GLU A 59 -9.67 -9.19 -6.89
N ARG A 60 -9.45 -10.16 -5.99
CA ARG A 60 -10.49 -10.76 -5.14
C ARG A 60 -10.49 -10.17 -3.73
N ASP A 61 -9.73 -9.10 -3.52
CA ASP A 61 -9.50 -8.48 -2.22
C ASP A 61 -8.78 -9.39 -1.22
N THR A 62 -8.02 -10.36 -1.73
CA THR A 62 -7.23 -11.27 -0.89
C THR A 62 -5.95 -10.58 -0.46
N LEU A 63 -5.72 -10.43 0.84
CA LEU A 63 -4.46 -9.91 1.37
C LEU A 63 -3.30 -10.83 0.99
N LEU A 64 -2.34 -10.30 0.22
CA LEU A 64 -1.13 -11.01 -0.17
C LEU A 64 0.00 -10.76 0.82
N PHE A 65 0.22 -9.50 1.19
CA PHE A 65 1.21 -9.06 2.18
C PHE A 65 0.96 -7.61 2.61
N ALA A 66 1.67 -7.15 3.64
CA ALA A 66 1.65 -5.76 4.07
C ALA A 66 3.07 -5.22 4.30
N ILE A 67 3.24 -3.91 4.12
CA ILE A 67 4.43 -3.14 4.53
C ILE A 67 4.08 -2.40 5.82
N ILE A 68 4.93 -2.55 6.84
CA ILE A 68 4.83 -1.91 8.17
C ILE A 68 6.14 -1.22 8.54
#